data_AF-A0A0N0V041-F1
#
_entry.id   AF-A0A0N0V041-F1
#
_cell.length_a   1.000
_cell.length_b   1.000
_cell.length_c   1.000
_cell.angle_alpha   90.00
_cell.angle_beta   90.00
_cell.angle_gamma   90.00
#
_symmetry.space_group_name_H-M   'P 1'
#
loop_
_entity.id
_entity.type
_entity.pdbx_description
1 polymer ?
#
loop_
_entity_poly.entity_id
_entity_poly.type
_entity_poly.pdbx_seq_one_letter_code
_entity_poly.pdbx_strand_id
1 'polypeptide(L)'
;SVKKYFSSSYEIGNYAYVERIGKDLGLKLKPGQEIKIVGVDHSENRITAESKGKKYIIDCKQDIDLSVYKIEEREFAVGAQIVMTKNDKKFKVKNGQKGKITNISNSGIFQVEIPNQNRIVDLNPDQYPWFDLGWAVTPYKAQGVDANHIIHHANTKTSWIHTTEEFYLAASRGKLSYTLFADSSDIVNCFKRAQSKASTINTHQTGYPKSKHEYAQRAWENFKYHLFLMV
;
A
#
# COMPACT_ATOMS: atom_id res chain seq x y z
N SER A 1 3.72 -12.48 10.66
CA SER A 1 3.66 -13.31 9.45
C SER A 1 2.69 -14.51 9.56
N VAL A 2 1.58 -14.38 10.31
CA VAL A 2 0.67 -15.51 10.64
C VAL A 2 -0.55 -15.61 9.69
N LYS A 3 -0.80 -14.61 8.84
CA LYS A 3 -2.05 -14.52 8.07
C LYS A 3 -2.15 -15.50 6.88
N LYS A 4 -1.04 -16.00 6.32
CA LYS A 4 -1.05 -16.74 5.05
C LYS A 4 -1.60 -18.19 5.12
N TYR A 5 -1.75 -18.75 6.32
CA TYR A 5 -2.17 -20.16 6.54
C TYR A 5 -3.69 -20.36 6.65
N PHE A 6 -4.47 -19.28 6.65
CA PHE A 6 -5.93 -19.33 6.76
C PHE A 6 -6.57 -18.87 5.46
N SER A 7 -7.55 -19.65 4.99
CA SER A 7 -8.45 -19.34 3.87
C SER A 7 -9.12 -17.97 4.00
N SER A 8 -9.32 -17.46 5.23
CA SER A 8 -9.87 -16.13 5.52
C SER A 8 -8.98 -14.95 5.08
N SER A 9 -7.73 -15.20 4.71
CA SER A 9 -6.84 -14.20 4.10
C SER A 9 -6.97 -14.12 2.58
N TYR A 10 -7.87 -14.91 2.00
CA TYR A 10 -8.10 -15.01 0.57
C TYR A 10 -9.57 -14.68 0.28
N GLU A 11 -9.80 -13.86 -0.75
CA GLU A 11 -11.15 -13.51 -1.21
C GLU A 11 -11.30 -13.96 -2.65
N ILE A 12 -12.51 -14.38 -3.02
CA ILE A 12 -12.83 -14.73 -4.40
C ILE A 12 -12.62 -13.48 -5.29
N GLY A 13 -11.93 -13.66 -6.41
CA GLY A 13 -11.57 -12.58 -7.32
C GLY A 13 -10.16 -12.02 -7.11
N ASN A 14 -9.53 -12.27 -5.96
CA ASN A 14 -8.13 -11.89 -5.75
C ASN A 14 -7.18 -12.74 -6.60
N TYR A 15 -5.99 -12.21 -6.83
CA TYR A 15 -4.91 -12.90 -7.51
C TYR A 15 -3.79 -13.19 -6.51
N ALA A 16 -2.96 -14.18 -6.81
CA ALA A 16 -1.77 -14.45 -6.03
C ALA A 16 -0.60 -14.91 -6.90
N TYR A 17 0.62 -14.59 -6.47
CA TYR A 17 1.82 -15.24 -6.98
C TYR A 17 2.26 -16.37 -6.07
N VAL A 18 2.63 -17.49 -6.68
CA VAL A 18 3.32 -18.57 -5.96
C VAL A 18 4.75 -18.12 -5.70
N GLU A 19 5.09 -17.77 -4.46
CA GLU A 19 6.46 -17.43 -4.07
C GLU A 19 7.30 -18.70 -3.91
N ARG A 20 6.72 -19.71 -3.29
CA ARG A 20 7.36 -21.00 -3.04
C ARG A 20 6.32 -22.10 -3.03
N ILE A 21 6.72 -23.28 -3.50
CA ILE A 21 5.91 -24.48 -3.40
C ILE A 21 6.82 -25.64 -2.98
N GLY A 22 6.40 -26.39 -1.97
CA GLY A 22 7.05 -27.62 -1.54
C GLY A 22 7.02 -28.67 -2.65
N LYS A 23 8.05 -29.51 -2.71
CA LYS A 23 8.22 -30.51 -3.78
C LYS A 23 7.19 -31.64 -3.73
N ASP A 24 6.62 -31.90 -2.55
CA ASP A 24 5.77 -33.06 -2.28
C ASP A 24 4.26 -32.78 -2.43
N LEU A 25 3.91 -31.58 -2.89
CA LEU A 25 2.52 -31.10 -2.97
C LEU A 25 1.71 -31.68 -4.13
N GLY A 26 2.35 -32.33 -5.11
CA GLY A 26 1.66 -32.89 -6.30
C GLY A 26 0.97 -31.85 -7.20
N LEU A 27 1.01 -30.56 -6.82
CA LEU A 27 0.42 -29.46 -7.58
C LEU A 27 1.32 -29.09 -8.75
N LYS A 28 0.76 -29.07 -9.97
CA LYS A 28 1.45 -28.62 -11.19
C LYS A 28 1.53 -27.08 -11.27
N LEU A 29 1.98 -26.45 -10.20
CA LEU A 29 2.23 -25.01 -10.07
C LEU A 29 3.73 -24.76 -9.91
N LYS A 30 4.23 -23.61 -10.38
CA LYS A 30 5.64 -23.24 -10.29
C LYS A 30 5.80 -21.91 -9.53
N PRO A 31 6.93 -21.70 -8.82
CA PRO A 31 7.28 -20.38 -8.30
C PRO A 31 7.28 -19.31 -9.42
N GLY A 32 6.74 -18.14 -9.11
CA GLY A 32 6.52 -17.04 -10.05
C GLY A 32 5.25 -17.16 -10.90
N GLN A 33 4.50 -18.26 -10.80
CA GLN A 33 3.23 -18.41 -11.51
C GLN A 33 2.13 -17.60 -10.83
N GLU A 34 1.34 -16.91 -11.65
CA GLU A 34 0.15 -16.18 -11.23
C GLU A 34 -1.07 -17.11 -11.22
N ILE A 35 -1.86 -17.01 -10.15
CA ILE A 35 -3.09 -17.78 -9.93
C ILE A 35 -4.22 -16.82 -9.56
N LYS A 36 -5.45 -17.09 -10.01
CA LYS A 36 -6.66 -16.35 -9.64
C LYS A 36 -7.48 -17.17 -8.66
N ILE A 37 -7.93 -16.58 -7.56
CA ILE A 37 -8.75 -17.26 -6.55
C ILE A 37 -10.20 -17.23 -7.01
N VAL A 38 -10.76 -18.41 -7.28
CA VAL A 38 -12.13 -18.58 -7.81
C VAL A 38 -13.07 -19.23 -6.81
N GLY A 39 -12.55 -19.73 -5.69
CA GLY A 39 -13.35 -20.30 -4.60
C GLY A 39 -12.56 -20.35 -3.31
N VAL A 40 -13.26 -20.23 -2.19
CA VAL A 40 -12.68 -20.32 -0.84
C VAL A 40 -13.60 -21.19 0.00
N ASP A 41 -13.04 -22.24 0.58
CA ASP A 41 -13.71 -23.12 1.53
C ASP A 41 -13.08 -22.93 2.91
N HIS A 42 -13.81 -22.24 3.78
CA HIS A 42 -13.37 -21.98 5.15
C HIS A 42 -13.49 -23.20 6.07
N SER A 43 -14.38 -24.14 5.76
CA SER A 43 -14.59 -25.34 6.57
C SER A 43 -13.42 -26.32 6.43
N GLU A 44 -12.92 -26.49 5.21
CA GLU A 44 -11.77 -27.34 4.91
C GLU A 44 -10.43 -26.58 4.87
N ASN A 45 -10.46 -25.25 5.01
CA ASN A 45 -9.31 -24.35 4.89
C ASN A 45 -8.58 -24.48 3.53
N ARG A 46 -9.37 -24.56 2.45
CA ARG A 46 -8.91 -24.74 1.08
C ARG A 46 -9.28 -23.55 0.20
N ILE A 47 -8.46 -23.27 -0.80
CA ILE A 47 -8.78 -22.34 -1.87
C ILE A 47 -8.80 -23.06 -3.20
N THR A 48 -9.74 -22.69 -4.07
CA THR A 48 -9.73 -23.08 -5.47
C THR A 48 -9.12 -21.96 -6.28
N ALA A 49 -8.01 -22.25 -6.95
CA ALA A 49 -7.28 -21.30 -7.76
C ALA A 49 -7.30 -21.73 -9.24
N GLU A 50 -7.41 -20.78 -10.14
CA GLU A 50 -7.34 -21.00 -11.58
C GLU A 50 -6.07 -20.37 -12.16
N SER A 51 -5.37 -21.11 -13.02
CA SER A 51 -4.23 -20.58 -13.76
C SER A 51 -4.10 -21.29 -15.09
N LYS A 52 -3.93 -20.53 -16.18
CA LYS A 52 -3.82 -21.04 -17.55
C LYS A 52 -4.96 -22.01 -17.93
N GLY A 53 -6.19 -21.71 -17.48
CA GLY A 53 -7.38 -22.52 -17.74
C GLY A 53 -7.47 -23.83 -16.93
N LYS A 54 -6.57 -24.06 -15.97
CA LYS A 54 -6.61 -25.21 -15.06
C LYS A 54 -6.99 -24.76 -13.66
N LYS A 55 -7.85 -25.53 -13.01
CA LYS A 55 -8.22 -25.35 -11.60
C LYS A 55 -7.33 -26.20 -10.70
N TYR A 56 -6.95 -25.64 -9.58
CA TYR A 56 -6.10 -26.22 -8.55
C TYR A 56 -6.81 -26.05 -7.21
N ILE A 57 -6.93 -27.12 -6.44
CA ILE A 57 -7.40 -27.06 -5.06
C ILE A 57 -6.15 -27.03 -4.19
N ILE A 58 -5.98 -25.97 -3.41
CA ILE A 58 -4.81 -25.72 -2.58
C ILE A 58 -5.28 -25.72 -1.12
N ASP A 59 -4.71 -26.60 -0.29
CA ASP A 59 -4.92 -26.56 1.15
C ASP A 59 -3.95 -25.53 1.76
N CYS A 60 -4.49 -24.52 2.44
CA CYS A 60 -3.71 -23.42 2.99
C CYS A 60 -2.76 -23.85 4.12
N LYS A 61 -2.86 -25.07 4.64
CA LYS A 61 -1.92 -25.65 5.62
C LYS A 61 -0.68 -26.27 4.97
N GLN A 62 -0.73 -26.55 3.67
CA GLN A 62 0.38 -27.19 2.97
C GLN A 62 1.53 -26.21 2.76
N ASP A 63 2.69 -26.75 2.38
CA ASP A 63 3.95 -26.00 2.23
C ASP A 63 3.99 -25.12 0.96
N ILE A 64 3.07 -24.16 0.88
CA ILE A 64 2.96 -23.20 -0.23
C ILE A 64 2.95 -21.78 0.31
N ASP A 65 3.75 -20.90 -0.31
CA ASP A 65 3.76 -19.48 0.02
C ASP A 65 3.13 -18.68 -1.12
N LEU A 66 2.09 -17.93 -0.80
CA LEU A 66 1.30 -17.13 -1.73
C LEU A 66 1.39 -15.65 -1.36
N SER A 67 1.67 -14.82 -2.37
CA SER A 67 1.59 -13.35 -2.29
C SER A 67 0.28 -12.89 -2.91
N VAL A 68 -0.72 -12.61 -2.07
CA VAL A 68 -2.05 -12.19 -2.51
C VAL A 68 -2.08 -10.71 -2.84
N TYR A 69 -2.76 -10.35 -3.92
CA TYR A 69 -3.03 -8.98 -4.31
C TYR A 69 -4.39 -8.89 -5.00
N LYS A 70 -4.88 -7.66 -5.11
CA LYS A 70 -6.12 -7.34 -5.79
C LYS A 70 -5.81 -6.44 -6.97
N ILE A 71 -6.47 -6.68 -8.09
CA ILE A 71 -6.49 -5.76 -9.22
C ILE A 71 -7.61 -4.77 -8.95
N GLU A 72 -7.28 -3.48 -8.94
CA GLU A 72 -8.25 -2.41 -8.77
C GLU A 72 -8.23 -1.53 -10.02
N GLU A 73 -9.41 -1.16 -10.48
CA GLU A 73 -9.54 -0.13 -11.51
C GLU A 73 -9.28 1.24 -10.90
N ARG A 74 -8.49 2.04 -11.60
CA ARG A 74 -8.13 3.39 -11.16
C ARG A 74 -7.95 4.28 -12.37
N GLU A 75 -8.40 5.52 -12.24
CA GLU A 75 -8.28 6.53 -13.28
C GLU A 75 -6.90 7.21 -13.22
N PHE A 76 -6.31 7.41 -14.40
CA PHE A 76 -5.03 8.09 -14.58
C PHE A 76 -5.17 9.16 -15.65
N ALA A 77 -4.40 10.24 -15.51
CA ALA A 77 -4.40 11.36 -16.44
C ALA A 77 -2.97 11.75 -16.82
N VAL A 78 -2.84 12.41 -17.98
CA VAL A 78 -1.59 13.08 -18.36
C VAL A 78 -1.21 14.09 -17.28
N GLY A 79 0.06 14.07 -16.88
CA GLY A 79 0.61 14.88 -15.79
C GLY A 79 0.64 14.16 -14.43
N ALA A 80 -0.10 13.06 -14.26
CA ALA A 80 -0.12 12.31 -13.00
C ALA A 80 1.27 11.76 -12.64
N GLN A 81 1.64 11.87 -11.37
CA GLN A 81 2.77 11.13 -10.83
C GLN A 81 2.32 9.72 -10.49
N ILE A 82 3.16 8.74 -10.76
CA ILE A 82 2.94 7.33 -10.43
C ILE A 82 4.15 6.75 -9.70
N VAL A 83 3.93 5.68 -8.96
CA VAL A 83 4.95 4.89 -8.29
C VAL A 83 4.84 3.43 -8.71
N MET A 84 5.95 2.85 -9.11
CA MET A 84 6.06 1.43 -9.48
C MET A 84 6.04 0.59 -8.21
N THR A 85 5.23 -0.46 -8.17
CA THR A 85 5.05 -1.32 -6.98
C THR A 85 5.75 -2.67 -7.11
N LYS A 86 6.31 -2.97 -8.28
CA LYS A 86 7.03 -4.24 -8.54
C LYS A 86 8.24 -4.02 -9.45
N ASN A 87 9.32 -4.75 -9.20
CA ASN A 87 10.46 -4.78 -10.13
C ASN A 87 10.05 -5.47 -11.44
N ASP A 88 10.43 -4.90 -12.58
CA ASP A 88 10.26 -5.54 -13.88
C ASP A 88 11.46 -5.29 -14.79
N LYS A 89 12.01 -6.37 -15.35
CA LYS A 89 13.20 -6.32 -16.19
C LYS A 89 12.91 -5.84 -17.62
N LYS A 90 11.72 -6.14 -18.15
CA LYS A 90 11.30 -5.75 -19.51
C LYS A 90 11.13 -4.24 -19.58
N PHE A 91 10.42 -3.66 -18.61
CA PHE A 91 10.22 -2.22 -18.51
C PHE A 91 11.38 -1.50 -17.80
N LYS A 92 12.37 -2.26 -17.29
CA LYS A 92 13.53 -1.76 -16.54
C LYS A 92 13.13 -0.85 -15.38
N VAL A 93 12.04 -1.19 -14.68
CA VAL A 93 11.53 -0.43 -13.52
C VAL A 93 11.81 -1.15 -12.21
N LYS A 94 11.97 -0.38 -11.14
CA LYS A 94 12.19 -0.88 -9.78
C LYS A 94 11.01 -0.52 -8.88
N ASN A 95 10.72 -1.36 -7.90
CA ASN A 95 9.76 -1.07 -6.84
C ASN A 95 10.15 0.23 -6.11
N GLY A 96 9.19 1.12 -5.90
CA GLY A 96 9.37 2.46 -5.34
C GLY A 96 9.85 3.51 -6.35
N GLN A 97 10.18 3.13 -7.60
CA GLN A 97 10.57 4.10 -8.62
C GLN A 97 9.38 4.98 -8.99
N LYS A 98 9.59 6.30 -9.00
CA LYS A 98 8.56 7.28 -9.39
C LYS A 98 8.66 7.60 -10.87
N GLY A 99 7.52 7.97 -11.45
CA GLY A 99 7.43 8.44 -12.83
C GLY A 99 6.32 9.47 -12.99
N LYS A 100 6.34 10.21 -14.09
CA LYS A 100 5.27 11.14 -14.51
C LYS A 100 4.69 10.67 -15.83
N ILE A 101 3.38 10.54 -15.91
CA ILE A 101 2.70 10.27 -17.18
C ILE A 101 2.79 11.54 -18.03
N THR A 102 3.47 11.48 -19.17
CA THR A 102 3.59 12.61 -20.12
C THR A 102 2.60 12.49 -21.26
N ASN A 103 2.15 11.29 -21.58
CA ASN A 103 1.15 11.02 -22.61
C ASN A 103 0.43 9.70 -22.33
N ILE A 104 -0.82 9.58 -22.79
CA ILE A 104 -1.56 8.32 -22.84
C ILE A 104 -2.03 8.16 -24.28
N SER A 105 -1.57 7.12 -24.98
CA SER A 105 -1.94 6.89 -26.37
C SER A 105 -3.42 6.45 -26.47
N ASN A 106 -3.99 6.59 -27.67
CA ASN A 106 -5.34 6.06 -27.96
C ASN A 106 -5.45 4.54 -27.76
N SER A 107 -4.32 3.82 -27.76
CA SER A 107 -4.26 2.38 -27.48
C SER A 107 -4.04 2.05 -26.00
N GLY A 108 -4.13 3.05 -25.10
CA GLY A 108 -3.98 2.86 -23.65
C GLY A 108 -2.54 2.69 -23.17
N ILE A 109 -1.53 3.01 -23.99
CA ILE A 109 -0.11 2.94 -23.58
C ILE A 109 0.28 4.25 -22.90
N PHE A 110 0.86 4.13 -21.71
CA PHE A 110 1.24 5.26 -20.89
C PHE A 110 2.70 5.57 -21.16
N GLN A 111 2.99 6.77 -21.65
CA GLN A 111 4.34 7.27 -21.76
C GLN A 111 4.74 7.89 -20.42
N VAL A 112 5.74 7.31 -19.76
CA VAL A 112 6.13 7.68 -18.40
C VAL A 112 7.56 8.16 -18.38
N GLU A 113 7.74 9.43 -18.04
CA GLU A 113 9.04 10.02 -17.77
C GLU A 113 9.54 9.61 -16.38
N ILE A 114 10.76 9.09 -16.31
CA ILE A 114 11.45 8.79 -15.06
C ILE A 114 12.32 10.01 -14.67
N PRO A 115 12.02 10.68 -13.54
CA PRO A 115 12.78 11.84 -13.10
C PRO A 115 14.27 11.54 -12.94
N ASN A 116 15.12 12.52 -13.27
CA ASN A 116 16.58 12.46 -13.10
C ASN A 116 17.28 11.35 -13.91
N GLN A 117 16.60 10.70 -14.86
CA GLN A 117 17.17 9.67 -15.72
C GLN A 117 17.02 9.99 -17.22
N ASN A 118 16.35 11.10 -17.56
CA ASN A 118 15.98 11.49 -18.93
C ASN A 118 15.46 10.29 -19.76
N ARG A 119 14.68 9.44 -19.09
CA ARG A 119 14.25 8.14 -19.61
C ARG A 119 12.75 8.13 -19.69
N ILE A 120 12.24 7.80 -20.87
CA ILE A 120 10.83 7.56 -21.10
C ILE A 120 10.60 6.04 -21.14
N VAL A 121 9.55 5.58 -20.48
CA VAL A 121 9.11 4.19 -20.46
C VAL A 121 7.68 4.14 -20.97
N ASP A 122 7.46 3.35 -22.02
CA ASP A 122 6.11 3.03 -22.48
C ASP A 122 5.57 1.87 -21.65
N LEU A 123 4.64 2.16 -20.76
CA LEU A 123 3.96 1.17 -19.92
C LEU A 123 2.62 0.81 -20.55
N ASN A 124 2.45 -0.48 -20.82
CA ASN A 124 1.14 -1.03 -21.13
C ASN A 124 0.54 -1.62 -19.83
N PRO A 125 -0.57 -1.08 -19.31
CA PRO A 125 -1.21 -1.58 -18.09
C PRO A 125 -1.55 -3.08 -18.13
N ASP A 126 -1.87 -3.63 -19.30
CA ASP A 126 -2.16 -5.07 -19.47
C ASP A 126 -0.91 -5.94 -19.30
N GLN A 127 0.27 -5.38 -19.59
CA GLN A 127 1.55 -6.08 -19.47
C GLN A 127 2.26 -5.80 -18.15
N TYR A 128 2.01 -4.64 -17.54
CA TYR A 128 2.56 -4.23 -16.27
C TYR A 128 1.51 -3.44 -15.47
N PRO A 129 0.63 -4.12 -14.72
CA PRO A 129 -0.38 -3.48 -13.87
C PRO A 129 0.17 -3.04 -12.50
N TRP A 130 1.50 -2.98 -12.34
CA TRP A 130 2.16 -2.82 -11.04
C TRP A 130 2.58 -1.37 -10.77
N PHE A 131 1.63 -0.45 -10.82
CA PHE A 131 1.86 0.95 -10.49
C PHE A 131 0.62 1.56 -9.83
N ASP A 132 0.85 2.64 -9.08
CA ASP A 132 -0.21 3.38 -8.37
C ASP A 132 0.06 4.89 -8.49
N LEU A 133 -0.93 5.73 -8.21
CA LEU A 133 -0.76 7.19 -8.17
C LEU A 133 0.27 7.56 -7.08
N GLY A 134 1.31 8.29 -7.50
CA GLY A 134 2.38 8.78 -6.65
C GLY A 134 2.02 10.05 -5.86
N TRP A 135 0.84 10.62 -6.10
CA TRP A 135 0.33 11.81 -5.38
C TRP A 135 -0.33 11.49 -4.04
N ALA A 136 -0.88 10.28 -3.87
CA ALA A 136 -1.54 9.86 -2.65
C ALA A 136 -0.96 8.52 -2.21
N VAL A 137 0.01 8.59 -1.31
CA VAL A 137 0.58 7.42 -0.64
C VAL A 137 0.04 7.36 0.78
N THR A 138 -0.34 6.17 1.24
CA THR A 138 -0.62 5.98 2.67
C THR A 138 0.62 6.38 3.48
N PRO A 139 0.50 7.01 4.66
CA PRO A 139 1.67 7.50 5.42
C PRO A 139 2.73 6.43 5.69
N TYR A 140 2.33 5.17 5.88
CA TYR A 140 3.24 4.03 6.02
C TYR A 140 4.06 3.74 4.76
N LYS A 141 3.48 3.88 3.56
CA LYS A 141 4.17 3.71 2.27
C LYS A 141 5.03 4.93 1.90
N ALA A 142 4.82 6.08 2.54
CA ALA A 142 5.64 7.28 2.37
C ALA A 142 6.97 7.24 3.15
N GLN A 143 7.32 6.11 3.78
CA GLN A 143 8.53 6.03 4.59
C GLN A 143 9.79 6.22 3.72
N GLY A 144 10.54 7.30 4.00
CA GLY A 144 11.73 7.70 3.24
C GLY A 144 11.47 8.69 2.10
N VAL A 145 10.22 9.14 1.92
CA VAL A 145 9.84 10.15 0.94
C VAL A 145 9.63 11.49 1.66
N ASP A 146 10.54 12.43 1.47
CA ASP A 146 10.32 13.81 1.90
C ASP A 146 9.59 14.59 0.80
N ALA A 147 8.64 15.44 1.19
CA ALA A 147 7.93 16.36 0.31
C ALA A 147 7.90 17.78 0.91
N ASN A 148 7.82 18.80 0.05
CA ASN A 148 7.72 20.19 0.53
C ASN A 148 6.35 20.47 1.17
N HIS A 149 5.28 20.00 0.52
CA HIS A 149 3.90 20.22 0.94
C HIS A 149 3.20 18.86 1.09
N ILE A 150 2.51 18.65 2.22
CA ILE A 150 1.71 17.45 2.47
C ILE A 150 0.24 17.82 2.41
N ILE A 151 -0.53 17.05 1.65
CA ILE A 151 -1.98 17.05 1.69
C ILE A 151 -2.41 15.71 2.27
N HIS A 152 -3.00 15.73 3.46
CA HIS A 152 -3.51 14.54 4.13
C HIS A 152 -5.03 14.54 4.08
N HIS A 153 -5.64 13.46 3.58
CA HIS A 153 -7.07 13.28 3.59
C HIS A 153 -7.46 12.23 4.63
N ALA A 154 -8.38 12.58 5.53
CA ALA A 154 -8.82 11.72 6.62
C ALA A 154 -10.36 11.70 6.69
N ASN A 155 -10.93 10.55 7.03
CA ASN A 155 -12.38 10.36 7.04
C ASN A 155 -12.82 9.68 8.33
N THR A 156 -13.83 10.22 9.01
CA THR A 156 -14.33 9.66 10.27
C THR A 156 -14.93 8.26 10.12
N LYS A 157 -15.46 7.92 8.93
CA LYS A 157 -15.94 6.57 8.63
C LYS A 157 -14.83 5.53 8.63
N THR A 158 -13.57 5.93 8.42
CA THR A 158 -12.39 5.06 8.52
C THR A 158 -11.56 5.35 9.78
N SER A 159 -12.18 5.94 10.80
CA SER A 159 -11.55 6.36 12.07
C SER A 159 -10.53 5.36 12.64
N TRP A 160 -10.77 4.06 12.55
CA TRP A 160 -9.87 3.03 13.09
C TRP A 160 -8.43 3.04 12.53
N ILE A 161 -8.19 3.61 11.33
CA ILE A 161 -6.83 3.72 10.74
C ILE A 161 -6.10 5.00 11.17
N HIS A 162 -6.84 6.01 11.61
CA HIS A 162 -6.34 7.33 11.98
C HIS A 162 -5.84 7.29 13.42
N THR A 163 -4.53 7.11 13.60
CA THR A 163 -3.86 7.07 14.92
C THR A 163 -2.84 8.19 15.04
N THR A 164 -2.38 8.46 16.27
CA THR A 164 -1.32 9.45 16.52
C THR A 164 -0.06 9.15 15.70
N GLU A 165 0.32 7.88 15.59
CA GLU A 165 1.51 7.43 14.86
C GLU A 165 1.35 7.60 13.35
N GLU A 166 0.16 7.36 12.81
CA GLU A 166 -0.14 7.55 11.40
C GLU A 166 -0.07 9.04 11.02
N PHE A 167 -0.69 9.90 11.82
CA PHE A 167 -0.64 11.35 11.66
C PHE A 167 0.80 11.85 11.74
N TYR A 168 1.56 11.39 12.74
CA TYR A 168 2.97 11.74 12.91
C TYR A 168 3.80 11.30 11.71
N LEU A 169 3.60 10.07 11.22
CA LEU A 169 4.28 9.57 10.03
C LEU A 169 3.95 10.40 8.79
N ALA A 170 2.72 10.90 8.64
CA ALA A 170 2.34 11.78 7.55
C ALA A 170 2.99 13.17 7.69
N ALA A 171 2.87 13.78 8.86
CA ALA A 171 3.36 15.13 9.13
C ALA A 171 4.88 15.25 9.04
N SER A 172 5.61 14.24 9.53
CA SER A 172 7.09 14.21 9.49
C SER A 172 7.69 14.12 8.09
N ARG A 173 6.88 13.89 7.04
CA ARG A 173 7.32 13.89 5.64
C ARG A 173 7.29 15.28 5.00
N GLY A 174 6.59 16.23 5.60
CA GLY A 174 6.47 17.60 5.11
C GLY A 174 7.64 18.48 5.57
N LYS A 175 8.29 19.18 4.63
CA LYS A 175 9.36 20.14 4.93
C LYS A 175 8.86 21.56 5.16
N LEU A 176 7.79 21.98 4.47
CA LEU A 176 7.30 23.36 4.47
C LEU A 176 5.86 23.49 4.95
N SER A 177 4.93 22.64 4.50
CA SER A 177 3.53 22.75 4.93
C SER A 177 2.81 21.42 5.02
N TYR A 178 1.72 21.42 5.80
CA TYR A 178 0.82 20.29 5.99
C TYR A 178 -0.63 20.78 6.01
N THR A 179 -1.46 20.21 5.14
CA THR A 179 -2.88 20.52 5.03
C THR A 179 -3.69 19.25 5.24
N LEU A 180 -4.62 19.27 6.21
CA LEU A 180 -5.53 18.17 6.49
C LEU A 180 -6.91 18.48 5.90
N PHE A 181 -7.40 17.63 5.00
CA PHE A 181 -8.78 17.61 4.56
C PHE A 181 -9.53 16.52 5.30
N ALA A 182 -10.60 16.89 5.99
CA ALA A 182 -11.44 15.95 6.73
C ALA A 182 -12.92 16.22 6.53
N ASP A 183 -13.71 15.17 6.67
CA ASP A 183 -15.17 15.22 6.59
C ASP A 183 -15.81 15.83 7.84
N SER A 184 -15.15 15.75 9.00
CA SER A 184 -15.60 16.34 10.27
C SER A 184 -14.42 16.71 11.17
N SER A 185 -14.62 17.69 12.05
CA SER A 185 -13.67 18.07 13.10
C SER A 185 -13.42 16.95 14.13
N ASP A 186 -14.32 15.97 14.21
CA ASP A 186 -14.17 14.78 15.07
C ASP A 186 -12.95 13.92 14.71
N ILE A 187 -12.39 14.08 13.51
CA ILE A 187 -11.17 13.41 13.09
C ILE A 187 -10.00 13.71 14.04
N VAL A 188 -10.01 14.86 14.71
CA VAL A 188 -8.99 15.24 15.69
C VAL A 188 -8.99 14.26 16.88
N ASN A 189 -10.17 13.84 17.33
CA ASN A 189 -10.28 12.84 18.40
C ASN A 189 -9.85 11.46 17.92
N CYS A 190 -9.95 11.18 16.61
CA CYS A 190 -9.43 9.96 16.03
C CYS A 190 -7.90 9.90 16.13
N PHE A 191 -7.20 10.96 15.72
CA PHE A 191 -5.73 11.03 15.80
C PHE A 191 -5.19 11.04 17.23
N LYS A 192 -5.99 11.37 18.25
CA LYS A 192 -5.59 11.23 19.67
C LYS A 192 -5.53 9.78 20.15
N ARG A 193 -6.11 8.83 19.40
CA ARG A 193 -5.97 7.41 19.70
C ARG A 193 -4.57 6.97 19.33
N ALA A 194 -3.79 6.57 20.33
CA ALA A 194 -2.49 6.00 20.09
C ALA A 194 -2.62 4.52 19.72
N GLN A 195 -1.82 4.07 18.75
CA GLN A 195 -1.83 2.67 18.32
C GLN A 195 -1.20 1.82 19.43
N SER A 196 -2.00 1.00 20.12
CA SER A 196 -1.50 0.08 21.14
C SER A 196 -0.70 -1.04 20.49
N LYS A 197 0.60 -0.83 20.25
CA LYS A 197 1.52 -1.92 19.95
C LYS A 197 1.96 -2.56 21.26
N ALA A 198 1.19 -3.52 21.75
CA ALA A 198 1.68 -4.44 22.77
C ALA A 198 2.78 -5.31 22.15
N SER A 199 4.04 -4.87 22.26
CA SER A 199 5.19 -5.75 22.05
C SER A 199 5.29 -6.71 23.24
N THR A 200 5.38 -8.01 22.99
CA THR A 200 5.50 -9.08 24.02
C THR A 200 6.71 -8.92 24.96
N ILE A 201 7.63 -7.98 24.67
CA ILE A 201 8.89 -7.78 25.40
C ILE A 201 8.83 -6.60 26.40
N ASN A 202 7.85 -5.69 26.29
CA ASN A 202 7.84 -4.45 27.08
C ASN A 202 6.69 -4.38 28.10
N THR A 203 6.67 -5.31 29.05
CA THR A 203 5.77 -5.23 30.22
C THR A 203 6.23 -4.19 31.26
N HIS A 204 7.39 -3.54 31.09
CA HIS A 204 7.95 -2.62 32.09
C HIS A 204 8.54 -1.30 31.54
N GLN A 205 7.94 -0.69 30.52
CA GLN A 205 8.20 0.73 30.23
C GLN A 205 6.88 1.49 30.02
N THR A 206 6.37 2.06 31.11
CA THR A 206 5.25 3.01 31.14
C THR A 206 5.70 4.41 30.73
N GLY A 207 6.27 4.54 29.53
CA GLY A 207 6.70 5.85 29.04
C GLY A 207 6.82 5.89 27.52
N TYR A 208 6.01 6.72 26.88
CA TYR A 208 6.29 7.19 25.52
C TYR A 208 7.68 7.84 25.51
N PRO A 209 8.57 7.54 24.54
CA PRO A 209 9.90 8.12 24.51
C PRO A 209 9.80 9.65 24.39
N LYS A 210 10.34 10.37 25.39
CA LYS A 210 10.25 11.83 25.55
C LYS A 210 10.57 12.62 24.27
N SER A 211 11.55 12.15 23.49
CA SER A 211 11.94 12.80 22.24
C SER A 211 10.81 12.83 21.20
N LYS A 212 9.99 11.76 21.09
CA LYS A 212 8.89 11.71 20.12
C LYS A 212 7.70 12.59 20.53
N HIS A 213 7.51 12.80 21.83
CA HIS A 213 6.47 13.67 22.39
C HIS A 213 6.76 15.15 22.07
N GLU A 214 8.03 15.58 22.19
CA GLU A 214 8.48 16.94 21.86
C GLU A 214 8.28 17.30 20.37
N TYR A 215 8.57 16.35 19.46
CA TYR A 215 8.32 16.55 18.02
C TYR A 215 6.83 16.58 17.69
N ALA A 216 6.01 15.74 18.34
CA ALA A 216 4.56 15.75 18.17
C ALA A 216 3.94 17.05 18.68
N GLN A 217 4.45 17.58 19.79
CA GLN A 217 4.03 18.87 20.34
C GLN A 217 4.41 20.03 19.40
N ARG A 218 5.60 20.03 18.79
CA ARG A 218 5.97 21.01 17.74
C ARG A 218 5.11 20.91 16.47
N ALA A 219 4.80 19.69 16.03
CA ALA A 219 3.91 19.50 14.88
C ALA A 219 2.48 19.96 15.17
N TRP A 220 2.00 19.75 16.40
CA TRP A 220 0.72 20.22 16.90
C TRP A 220 0.66 21.75 17.03
N GLU A 221 1.72 22.37 17.55
CA GLU A 221 1.89 23.83 17.62
C GLU A 221 1.81 24.43 16.21
N ASN A 222 2.59 23.92 15.25
CA ASN A 222 2.56 24.36 13.85
C ASN A 222 1.17 24.20 13.20
N PHE A 223 0.45 23.12 13.50
CA PHE A 223 -0.92 22.89 13.02
C PHE A 223 -1.91 23.93 13.56
N LYS A 224 -1.78 24.30 14.84
CA LYS A 224 -2.67 25.27 15.51
C LYS A 224 -2.61 26.66 14.87
N TYR A 225 -1.46 27.07 14.35
CA TYR A 225 -1.28 28.36 13.68
C TYR A 225 -1.93 28.45 12.29
N HIS A 226 -2.20 27.31 11.61
CA HIS A 226 -2.79 27.31 10.27
C HIS A 226 -4.31 27.08 10.26
N LEU A 227 -4.89 26.58 11.36
CA LEU A 227 -6.35 26.47 11.52
C LEU A 227 -7.04 27.85 11.59
N PHE A 228 -6.34 28.88 12.08
CA PHE A 228 -6.89 30.24 12.22
C PHE A 228 -6.97 31.03 10.91
N LEU A 229 -6.34 30.56 9.82
CA LEU A 229 -6.31 31.25 8.52
C LEU A 229 -7.43 30.79 7.57
N MET A 230 -8.27 29.83 7.97
CA MET A 230 -9.43 29.36 7.20
C MET A 230 -10.71 29.39 8.05
N VAL A 231 -11.02 30.56 8.61
CA VAL A 231 -12.39 30.90 9.03
C VAL A 231 -12.80 32.17 8.30
#